data_AF-A0A7S0N1Y4-F1
#
_entry.id   AF-A0A7S0N1Y4-F1
#
_cell.length_a   1.000
_cell.length_b   1.000
_cell.length_c   1.000
_cell.angle_alpha   90.00
_cell.angle_beta   90.00
_cell.angle_gamma   90.00
#
_symmetry.space_group_name_H-M   'P 1'
#
loop_
_entity.id
_entity.type
_entity.pdbx_description
1 polymer ?
#
loop_
_entity_poly.entity_id
_entity_poly.type
_entity_poly.pdbx_seq_one_letter_code
_entity_poly.pdbx_strand_id
1 'polypeptide(L)'
;PLMWIVKAQIAEGGVWQTVGASVWRGYGTLARFLPHSAYSVPESTSAIENTLIHVDMRPNWPWILTEVGTYAVAGVLWGTSCFSGLTRRQRAAVPIVSGLFGINSILQAAAALGHGSAGDWRASVEGWMNGAADLVMALALLIDEQLILPAFLIFGVICFLTLVVQHELLYEESGNLLSAAMTSSAFISLLFTTGLVAFRHRALYSARLLVLADKASYDEIWSTELDDPAMLSALVELGSLVQELAMQSVAKPLQLNRLCTSTVARTLNQATAQGSGNSIPWLSGVLERATSIPVNSFAAFSESLSDSLGDCVVDGAVDYLRPVDSLDQLYCQAIALNPHLIAKVQSWALCSRGCFISTATAAAGNREKVETTASAAEHGYCDCENSRLSSGFVLWRDVHEQEQLVGGQVQWAKVKSVHRSIEKCTRSYGKKVSHLLDICRQSIYFDSIAGVAACLAAISSDPDVLISRIKNRFDPSLNSDVSAGFRNLAVSLRIMTTDTRLLGVDMHICEVQLLLIRMAAIKNDEGHKRYILFRNLRGE
;
A
#
# COMPACT_ATOMS: atom_id res chain seq x y z
N PRO A 1 -6.68 53.63 -24.03
CA PRO A 1 -6.23 53.85 -25.42
C PRO A 1 -4.99 54.75 -25.47
N LEU A 2 -3.81 54.17 -25.34
CA LEU A 2 -2.54 54.86 -25.62
C LEU A 2 -2.23 54.58 -27.10
N MET A 3 -2.54 55.55 -27.95
CA MET A 3 -2.24 55.50 -29.38
C MET A 3 -0.78 55.92 -29.57
N TRP A 4 0.07 54.99 -30.00
CA TRP A 4 1.46 55.29 -30.32
C TRP A 4 1.59 55.46 -31.83
N ILE A 5 2.11 56.60 -32.26
CA ILE A 5 2.35 56.91 -33.66
C ILE A 5 3.81 56.55 -33.96
N VAL A 6 4.06 55.50 -34.73
CA VAL A 6 5.39 55.25 -35.30
C VAL A 6 5.45 56.00 -36.63
N LYS A 7 6.31 57.02 -36.72
CA LYS A 7 6.63 57.65 -38.00
C LYS A 7 7.70 56.81 -38.71
N ALA A 8 7.33 56.19 -39.80
CA ALA A 8 8.29 55.66 -40.77
C ALA A 8 8.49 56.71 -41.87
N GLN A 9 9.73 56.97 -42.27
CA GLN A 9 10.04 57.86 -43.38
C GLN A 9 10.82 57.05 -44.41
N ILE A 10 10.45 57.18 -45.68
CA ILE A 10 11.18 56.55 -46.78
C ILE A 10 12.45 57.37 -46.99
N ALA A 11 13.61 56.77 -46.79
CA ALA A 11 14.88 57.40 -47.14
C ALA A 11 15.05 57.36 -48.66
N GLU A 12 15.68 58.40 -49.23
CA GLU A 12 16.03 58.45 -50.65
C GLU A 12 16.79 57.18 -51.05
N GLY A 13 16.21 56.38 -51.95
CA GLY A 13 16.70 55.05 -52.33
C GLY A 13 15.72 53.89 -52.09
N GLY A 14 14.53 54.15 -51.52
CA GLY A 14 13.48 53.13 -51.37
C GLY A 14 13.69 52.17 -50.18
N VAL A 15 14.63 52.48 -49.30
CA VAL A 15 14.86 51.73 -48.06
C VAL A 15 14.11 52.43 -46.93
N TRP A 16 13.26 51.67 -46.23
CA TRP A 16 12.52 52.18 -45.07
C TRP A 16 13.48 52.43 -43.91
N GLN A 17 13.49 53.65 -43.37
CA GLN A 17 14.18 53.96 -42.11
C GLN A 17 13.16 54.36 -41.02
N THR A 18 13.28 53.72 -39.86
CA THR A 18 12.42 54.02 -38.70
C THR A 18 12.92 55.29 -38.04
N VAL A 19 12.26 56.42 -38.31
CA VAL A 19 12.66 57.74 -37.77
C VAL A 19 11.98 57.95 -36.43
N GLY A 20 12.53 57.34 -35.39
CA GLY A 20 12.13 57.56 -34.00
C GLY A 20 10.92 56.74 -33.56
N ALA A 21 11.20 55.56 -33.01
CA ALA A 21 10.36 54.98 -31.98
C ALA A 21 11.11 55.15 -30.66
N SER A 22 10.52 55.84 -29.68
CA SER A 22 10.98 55.73 -28.29
C SER A 22 10.62 54.32 -27.81
N VAL A 23 11.45 53.35 -28.21
CA VAL A 23 11.28 51.95 -27.90
C VAL A 23 11.58 51.78 -26.41
N TRP A 24 10.53 51.74 -25.59
CA TRP A 24 10.60 51.02 -24.33
C TRP A 24 10.76 49.55 -24.69
N ARG A 25 12.03 49.08 -24.76
CA ARG A 25 12.45 47.75 -25.23
C ARG A 25 11.79 46.57 -24.51
N GLY A 26 11.05 46.81 -23.44
CA GLY A 26 10.34 45.76 -22.69
C GLY A 26 9.10 45.18 -23.37
N TYR A 27 8.45 45.89 -24.31
CA TYR A 27 7.18 45.45 -24.92
C TYR A 27 7.26 45.14 -26.42
N GLY A 28 8.41 45.34 -27.06
CA GLY A 28 8.59 45.15 -28.51
C GLY A 28 8.41 43.71 -29.00
N THR A 29 8.52 42.71 -28.13
CA THR A 29 8.35 41.28 -28.46
C THR A 29 6.89 40.82 -28.54
N LEU A 30 5.92 41.62 -28.08
CA LEU A 30 4.49 41.26 -28.12
C LEU A 30 3.72 41.90 -29.29
N ALA A 31 4.33 42.83 -30.02
CA ALA A 31 3.74 43.42 -31.21
C ALA A 31 4.05 42.52 -32.42
N ARG A 32 3.09 41.66 -32.82
CA ARG A 32 3.19 40.95 -34.11
C ARG A 32 3.00 41.96 -35.24
N PHE A 33 4.01 42.12 -36.10
CA PHE A 33 3.76 42.65 -37.43
C PHE A 33 2.86 41.65 -38.17
N LEU A 34 1.71 42.12 -38.66
CA LEU A 34 0.85 41.31 -39.52
C LEU A 34 1.66 40.79 -40.72
N PRO A 35 1.44 39.55 -41.18
CA PRO A 35 2.20 38.98 -42.28
C PRO A 35 2.14 39.87 -43.51
N HIS A 36 3.28 40.04 -44.18
CA HIS A 36 3.46 40.93 -45.34
C HIS A 36 2.44 40.69 -46.46
N SER A 37 1.84 39.49 -46.52
CA SER A 37 0.82 39.11 -47.49
C SER A 37 -0.53 39.79 -47.32
N ALA A 38 -0.81 40.45 -46.19
CA ALA A 38 -2.07 41.15 -45.96
C ALA A 38 -2.10 42.59 -46.50
N TYR A 39 -0.97 43.11 -46.98
CA TYR A 39 -0.88 44.45 -47.54
C TYR A 39 -0.46 44.38 -49.00
N SER A 40 -1.45 44.36 -49.90
CA SER A 40 -1.21 44.69 -51.30
C SER A 40 -0.77 46.16 -51.33
N VAL A 41 0.53 46.40 -51.50
CA VAL A 41 1.05 47.74 -51.76
C VAL A 41 0.40 48.22 -53.06
N PRO A 42 -0.36 49.34 -53.05
CA PRO A 42 -0.88 49.91 -54.29
C PRO A 42 0.32 50.31 -55.17
N GLU A 43 0.32 49.91 -56.45
CA GLU A 43 1.40 50.22 -57.41
C GLU A 43 1.60 51.73 -57.65
N SER A 44 0.73 52.60 -57.13
CA SER A 44 0.89 54.05 -57.24
C SER A 44 1.64 54.63 -56.02
N THR A 45 2.89 55.02 -56.24
CA THR A 45 3.77 55.72 -55.28
C THR A 45 3.25 57.07 -54.79
N SER A 46 2.21 57.64 -55.40
CA SER A 46 1.65 58.95 -55.02
C SER A 46 0.64 58.94 -53.88
N ALA A 47 0.28 57.78 -53.31
CA ALA A 47 -0.70 57.66 -52.23
C ALA A 47 -0.14 57.18 -50.88
N ILE A 48 1.18 57.02 -50.76
CA ILE A 48 1.82 56.38 -49.58
C ILE A 48 2.21 57.39 -48.48
N GLU A 49 2.04 58.70 -48.71
CA GLU A 49 2.49 59.74 -47.76
C GLU A 49 1.79 59.74 -46.39
N ASN A 50 0.72 58.97 -46.17
CA ASN A 50 0.03 58.90 -44.86
C ASN A 50 -0.56 57.52 -44.54
N THR A 51 0.09 56.42 -44.94
CA THR A 51 -0.39 55.09 -44.54
C THR A 51 -0.08 54.85 -43.06
N LEU A 52 -1.05 55.19 -42.20
CA LEU A 52 -0.98 54.94 -40.76
C LEU A 52 -1.02 53.42 -40.52
N ILE A 53 0.14 52.82 -40.28
CA ILE A 53 0.20 51.40 -39.91
C ILE A 53 -0.35 51.30 -38.48
N HIS A 54 -1.59 50.87 -38.36
CA HIS A 54 -2.19 50.55 -37.07
C HIS A 54 -1.50 49.29 -36.52
N VAL A 55 -0.48 49.50 -35.70
CA VAL A 55 0.08 48.43 -34.87
C VAL A 55 -0.81 48.29 -33.65
N ASP A 56 -1.62 47.23 -33.61
CA ASP A 56 -2.43 46.93 -32.42
C ASP A 56 -1.50 46.46 -31.30
N MET A 57 -1.13 47.39 -30.42
CA MET A 57 -0.31 47.13 -29.23
C MET A 57 -1.17 46.71 -28.02
N ARG A 58 -2.46 46.40 -28.22
CA ARG A 58 -3.25 45.86 -27.11
C ARG A 58 -2.59 44.55 -26.66
N PRO A 59 -2.41 44.36 -25.34
CA PRO A 59 -1.98 43.08 -24.82
C PRO A 59 -2.90 42.02 -25.42
N ASN A 60 -2.33 40.96 -25.98
CA ASN A 60 -3.10 39.80 -26.39
C ASN A 60 -3.61 39.14 -25.09
N TRP A 61 -4.69 39.70 -24.54
CA TRP A 61 -5.31 39.24 -23.30
C TRP A 61 -5.60 37.74 -23.33
N PRO A 62 -6.07 37.15 -24.45
CA PRO A 62 -6.14 35.71 -24.60
C PRO A 62 -4.81 35.00 -24.30
N TRP A 63 -3.69 35.46 -24.86
CA TRP A 63 -2.37 34.87 -24.59
C TRP A 63 -1.94 35.06 -23.13
N ILE A 64 -2.09 36.25 -22.57
CA ILE A 64 -1.75 36.52 -21.16
C ILE A 64 -2.60 35.66 -20.20
N LEU A 65 -3.90 35.51 -20.48
CA LEU A 65 -4.80 34.67 -19.69
C LEU A 65 -4.46 33.19 -19.84
N THR A 66 -4.04 32.74 -21.02
CA THR A 66 -3.54 31.38 -21.25
C THR A 66 -2.26 31.12 -20.47
N GLU A 67 -1.29 32.04 -20.48
CA GLU A 67 -0.04 31.91 -19.73
C GLU A 67 -0.28 31.91 -18.21
N VAL A 68 -0.98 32.92 -17.70
CA VAL A 68 -1.32 33.02 -16.26
C VAL A 68 -2.15 31.82 -15.83
N GLY A 69 -3.11 31.38 -16.66
CA GLY A 69 -3.92 30.19 -16.41
C GLY A 69 -3.07 28.92 -16.36
N THR A 70 -2.13 28.75 -17.28
CA THR A 70 -1.21 27.60 -17.34
C THR A 70 -0.33 27.56 -16.09
N TYR A 71 0.27 28.68 -15.69
CA TYR A 71 1.10 28.74 -14.47
C TYR A 71 0.30 28.57 -13.18
N ALA A 72 -0.93 29.08 -13.12
CA ALA A 72 -1.81 28.89 -11.97
C ALA A 72 -2.25 27.42 -11.84
N VAL A 73 -2.66 26.79 -12.95
CA VAL A 73 -3.04 25.37 -13.01
C VAL A 73 -1.82 24.50 -12.68
N ALA A 74 -0.65 24.81 -13.23
CA ALA A 74 0.60 24.15 -12.87
C ALA A 74 0.88 24.32 -11.38
N GLY A 75 0.85 25.54 -10.82
CA GLY A 75 1.09 25.79 -9.40
C GLY A 75 0.16 25.00 -8.48
N VAL A 76 -1.12 24.89 -8.84
CA VAL A 76 -2.10 24.06 -8.12
C VAL A 76 -1.79 22.57 -8.27
N LEU A 77 -1.44 22.12 -9.47
CA LEU A 77 -1.03 20.74 -9.78
C LEU A 77 0.22 20.33 -8.99
N TRP A 78 1.25 21.17 -8.98
CA TRP A 78 2.47 20.98 -8.20
C TRP A 78 2.15 20.99 -6.71
N GLY A 79 1.44 22.01 -6.21
CA GLY A 79 1.07 22.12 -4.80
C GLY A 79 0.28 20.91 -4.30
N THR A 80 -0.70 20.44 -5.06
CA THR A 80 -1.51 19.26 -4.72
C THR A 80 -0.73 17.94 -4.84
N SER A 81 0.16 17.80 -5.83
CA SER A 81 1.09 16.65 -5.94
C SER A 81 2.04 16.58 -4.74
N CYS A 82 2.57 17.72 -4.31
CA CYS A 82 3.47 17.80 -3.16
C CYS A 82 2.75 17.51 -1.84
N PHE A 83 1.59 18.15 -1.66
CA PHE A 83 0.77 17.97 -0.48
C PHE A 83 0.27 16.52 -0.36
N SER A 84 -0.08 15.88 -1.48
CA SER A 84 -0.46 14.47 -1.49
C SER A 84 0.71 13.54 -1.16
N GLY A 85 1.93 13.82 -1.65
CA GLY A 85 3.15 13.12 -1.25
C GLY A 85 3.47 13.23 0.26
N LEU A 86 3.19 14.38 0.87
CA LEU A 86 3.46 14.62 2.29
C LEU A 86 2.41 14.02 3.23
N THR A 87 1.13 14.03 2.84
CA THR A 87 0.02 13.77 3.79
C THR A 87 -0.47 12.32 3.87
N ARG A 88 0.12 11.37 3.14
CA ARG A 88 -0.30 9.94 3.09
C ARG A 88 -1.78 9.70 2.72
N ARG A 89 -2.60 10.73 2.48
CA ARG A 89 -3.99 10.67 2.02
C ARG A 89 -4.05 10.76 0.49
N GLN A 90 -3.37 9.83 -0.19
CA GLN A 90 -3.02 9.98 -1.61
C GLN A 90 -4.12 9.58 -2.60
N ARG A 91 -4.99 8.61 -2.29
CA ARG A 91 -5.75 7.94 -3.37
C ARG A 91 -6.83 8.78 -4.04
N ALA A 92 -7.40 9.76 -3.35
CA ALA A 92 -8.39 10.65 -3.97
C ALA A 92 -7.74 11.78 -4.78
N ALA A 93 -6.55 12.24 -4.37
CA ALA A 93 -5.86 13.35 -5.03
C ALA A 93 -5.20 12.90 -6.34
N VAL A 94 -4.63 11.70 -6.41
CA VAL A 94 -3.95 11.18 -7.60
C VAL A 94 -4.80 11.23 -8.89
N PRO A 95 -6.05 10.73 -8.93
CA PRO A 95 -6.87 10.82 -10.14
C PRO A 95 -7.27 12.26 -10.49
N ILE A 96 -7.44 13.14 -9.50
CA ILE A 96 -7.74 14.56 -9.74
C ILE A 96 -6.53 15.25 -10.36
N VAL A 97 -5.35 15.05 -9.78
CA VAL A 97 -4.07 15.61 -10.26
C VAL A 97 -3.76 15.06 -11.66
N SER A 98 -3.89 13.76 -11.87
CA SER A 98 -3.72 13.13 -13.19
C SER A 98 -4.70 13.71 -14.22
N GLY A 99 -5.98 13.84 -13.86
CA GLY A 99 -6.99 14.42 -14.73
C GLY A 99 -6.67 15.87 -15.12
N LEU A 100 -6.16 16.66 -14.18
CA LEU A 100 -5.72 18.04 -14.43
C LEU A 100 -4.49 18.10 -15.36
N PHE A 101 -3.51 17.21 -15.22
CA PHE A 101 -2.40 17.09 -16.18
C PHE A 101 -2.89 16.66 -17.57
N GLY A 102 -3.85 15.74 -17.63
CA GLY A 102 -4.47 15.31 -18.89
C GLY A 102 -5.23 16.44 -19.59
N ILE A 103 -5.96 17.26 -18.83
CA ILE A 103 -6.64 18.45 -19.37
C ILE A 103 -5.60 19.47 -19.88
N ASN A 104 -4.55 19.75 -19.11
CA ASN A 104 -3.50 20.69 -19.52
C ASN A 104 -2.82 20.23 -20.82
N SER A 105 -2.54 18.93 -20.93
CA SER A 105 -2.00 18.32 -22.14
C SER A 105 -2.86 18.58 -23.38
N ILE A 106 -4.18 18.39 -23.26
CA ILE A 106 -5.13 18.63 -24.37
C ILE A 106 -5.15 20.11 -24.75
N LEU A 107 -5.14 21.01 -23.78
CA LEU A 107 -5.12 22.46 -24.02
C LEU A 107 -3.84 22.89 -24.75
N GLN A 108 -2.69 22.36 -24.34
CA GLN A 108 -1.40 22.62 -24.99
C GLN A 108 -1.35 22.10 -26.42
N ALA A 109 -1.87 20.89 -26.68
CA ALA A 109 -1.98 20.33 -28.02
C ALA A 109 -2.92 21.17 -28.92
N ALA A 110 -4.04 21.66 -28.38
CA ALA A 110 -4.95 22.53 -29.11
C ALA A 110 -4.31 23.88 -29.46
N ALA A 111 -3.55 24.49 -28.53
CA ALA A 111 -2.78 25.70 -28.77
C ALA A 111 -1.72 25.48 -29.86
N ALA A 112 -1.00 24.35 -29.80
CA ALA A 112 0.01 23.97 -30.78
C ALA A 112 -0.53 23.89 -32.21
N LEU A 113 -1.73 23.33 -32.39
CA LEU A 113 -2.42 23.29 -33.68
C LEU A 113 -2.76 24.70 -34.19
N GLY A 114 -3.22 25.59 -33.29
CA GLY A 114 -3.48 26.99 -33.60
C GLY A 114 -2.23 27.71 -34.11
N HIS A 115 -1.10 27.54 -33.43
CA HIS A 115 0.19 28.13 -33.84
C HIS A 115 0.70 27.59 -35.18
N GLY A 116 0.56 26.29 -35.42
CA GLY A 116 0.93 25.68 -36.69
C GLY A 116 0.12 26.26 -37.87
N SER A 117 -1.18 26.47 -37.68
CA SER A 117 -2.04 27.09 -38.69
C SER A 117 -1.67 28.55 -38.98
N ALA A 118 -1.07 29.25 -38.01
CA ALA A 118 -0.61 30.63 -38.15
C ALA A 118 0.82 30.74 -38.75
N GLY A 119 1.45 29.62 -39.13
CA GLY A 119 2.83 29.59 -39.64
C GLY A 119 3.91 29.68 -38.56
N ASP A 120 3.54 29.70 -37.28
CA ASP A 120 4.45 29.80 -36.15
C ASP A 120 4.84 28.39 -35.67
N TRP A 121 5.63 27.69 -36.48
CA TRP A 121 6.02 26.30 -36.24
C TRP A 121 6.76 26.12 -34.91
N ARG A 122 7.45 27.16 -34.44
CA ARG A 122 8.21 27.16 -33.17
C ARG A 122 7.29 27.04 -31.97
N ALA A 123 6.29 27.92 -31.88
CA ALA A 123 5.27 27.86 -30.83
C ALA A 123 4.43 26.57 -30.92
N SER A 124 4.25 26.03 -32.12
CA SER A 124 3.61 24.73 -32.31
C SER A 124 4.41 23.58 -31.68
N VAL A 125 5.72 23.50 -31.94
CA VAL A 125 6.60 22.46 -31.36
C VAL A 125 6.63 22.55 -29.83
N GLU A 126 6.71 23.76 -29.28
CA GLU A 126 6.66 23.98 -27.82
C GLU A 126 5.37 23.41 -27.20
N GLY A 127 4.21 23.77 -27.75
CA GLY A 127 2.93 23.28 -27.24
C GLY A 127 2.81 21.75 -27.32
N TRP A 128 3.34 21.12 -28.38
CA TRP A 128 3.40 19.66 -28.48
C TRP A 128 4.32 19.01 -27.44
N MET A 129 5.49 19.59 -27.18
CA MET A 129 6.43 19.04 -26.19
C MET A 129 5.89 19.15 -24.76
N ASN A 130 5.36 20.32 -24.40
CA ASN A 130 4.75 20.54 -23.09
C ASN A 130 3.51 19.66 -22.90
N GLY A 131 2.65 19.58 -23.93
CA GLY A 131 1.48 18.71 -23.91
C GLY A 131 1.85 17.22 -23.77
N ALA A 132 2.89 16.75 -24.47
CA ALA A 132 3.35 15.38 -24.33
C ALA A 132 3.92 15.09 -22.94
N ALA A 133 4.69 16.02 -22.36
CA ALA A 133 5.23 15.90 -21.01
C ALA A 133 4.11 15.78 -19.97
N ASP A 134 3.09 16.64 -20.05
CA ASP A 134 1.92 16.58 -19.16
C ASP A 134 1.11 15.30 -19.33
N LEU A 135 0.99 14.77 -20.56
CA LEU A 135 0.34 13.50 -20.80
C LEU A 135 1.09 12.33 -20.17
N VAL A 136 2.42 12.30 -20.31
CA VAL A 136 3.27 11.30 -19.66
C VAL A 136 3.11 11.36 -18.14
N MET A 137 3.02 12.57 -17.57
CA MET A 137 2.75 12.76 -16.15
C MET A 137 1.37 12.22 -15.74
N ALA A 138 0.33 12.57 -16.49
CA ALA A 138 -1.03 12.12 -16.25
C ALA A 138 -1.12 10.58 -16.27
N LEU A 139 -0.51 9.95 -17.27
CA LEU A 139 -0.48 8.49 -17.42
C LEU A 139 0.34 7.82 -16.31
N ALA A 140 1.52 8.37 -15.97
CA ALA A 140 2.35 7.82 -14.91
C ALA A 140 1.65 7.83 -13.55
N LEU A 141 0.92 8.91 -13.24
CA LEU A 141 0.11 9.03 -12.02
C LEU A 141 -1.04 8.00 -11.98
N LEU A 142 -1.54 7.51 -13.12
CA LEU A 142 -2.62 6.51 -13.19
C LEU A 142 -2.12 5.07 -13.08
N ILE A 143 -0.88 4.79 -13.49
CA ILE A 143 -0.39 3.42 -13.62
C ILE A 143 0.13 2.88 -12.28
N ASP A 144 1.05 3.59 -11.61
CA ASP A 144 1.64 3.11 -10.34
C ASP A 144 2.29 4.24 -9.53
N GLU A 145 2.10 4.22 -8.21
CA GLU A 145 2.77 5.12 -7.26
C GLU A 145 4.30 5.02 -7.35
N GLN A 146 4.83 3.84 -7.69
CA GLN A 146 6.26 3.62 -7.86
C GLN A 146 6.83 4.33 -9.11
N LEU A 147 5.99 4.61 -10.11
CA LEU A 147 6.38 5.28 -11.35
C LEU A 147 6.29 6.81 -11.24
N ILE A 148 5.63 7.34 -10.21
CA ILE A 148 5.47 8.79 -10.01
C ILE A 148 6.83 9.48 -9.98
N LEU A 149 7.78 8.95 -9.20
CA LEU A 149 9.07 9.59 -9.02
C LEU A 149 9.96 9.56 -10.30
N PRO A 150 10.12 8.40 -11.00
CA PRO A 150 10.73 8.38 -12.33
C PRO A 150 10.04 9.30 -13.33
N ALA A 151 8.71 9.37 -13.32
CA ALA A 151 7.96 10.22 -14.24
C ALA A 151 8.22 11.70 -13.98
N PHE A 152 8.28 12.15 -12.72
CA PHE A 152 8.66 13.53 -12.39
C PHE A 152 10.08 13.86 -12.83
N LEU A 153 11.01 12.91 -12.72
CA LEU A 153 12.37 13.08 -13.21
C LEU A 153 12.40 13.22 -14.75
N ILE A 154 11.72 12.32 -15.46
CA ILE A 154 11.62 12.35 -16.94
C ILE A 154 10.96 13.64 -17.39
N PHE A 155 9.86 14.04 -16.75
CA PHE A 155 9.18 15.30 -17.02
C PHE A 155 10.12 16.50 -16.82
N GLY A 156 10.82 16.56 -15.69
CA GLY A 156 11.80 17.61 -15.43
C GLY A 156 12.90 17.69 -16.48
N VAL A 157 13.39 16.53 -16.96
CA VAL A 157 14.37 16.45 -18.06
C VAL A 157 13.78 16.93 -19.38
N ILE A 158 12.56 16.51 -19.74
CA ILE A 158 11.88 16.95 -20.97
C ILE A 158 11.66 18.46 -20.97
N CYS A 159 11.14 19.03 -19.88
CA CYS A 159 10.96 20.47 -19.75
C CYS A 159 12.30 21.22 -19.85
N PHE A 160 13.35 20.71 -19.21
CA PHE A 160 14.69 21.30 -19.31
C PHE A 160 15.23 21.27 -20.74
N LEU A 161 15.15 20.12 -21.43
CA LEU A 161 15.62 19.99 -22.82
C LEU A 161 14.82 20.89 -23.77
N THR A 162 13.51 21.00 -23.58
CA THR A 162 12.65 21.92 -24.35
C THR A 162 13.16 23.36 -24.22
N LEU A 163 13.53 23.78 -23.01
CA LEU A 163 14.08 25.10 -22.76
C LEU A 163 15.47 25.32 -23.35
N VAL A 164 16.35 24.33 -23.32
CA VAL A 164 17.66 24.43 -23.98
C VAL A 164 17.47 24.62 -25.49
N VAL A 165 16.59 23.82 -26.10
CA VAL A 165 16.26 23.93 -27.53
C VAL A 165 15.65 25.29 -27.85
N GLN A 166 14.75 25.80 -27.00
CA GLN A 166 14.19 27.15 -27.15
C GLN A 166 15.26 28.24 -27.04
N HIS A 167 16.17 28.13 -26.07
CA HIS A 167 17.26 29.08 -25.88
C HIS A 167 18.16 29.13 -27.13
N GLU A 168 18.57 27.98 -27.65
CA GLU A 168 19.44 27.90 -28.83
C GLU A 168 18.73 28.32 -30.13
N LEU A 169 17.46 27.93 -30.33
CA LEU A 169 16.77 28.17 -31.61
C LEU A 169 16.07 29.54 -31.72
N LEU A 170 15.71 30.16 -30.59
CA LEU A 170 14.85 31.35 -30.57
C LEU A 170 15.59 32.64 -30.21
N TYR A 171 16.73 32.55 -29.51
CA TYR A 171 17.26 33.69 -28.77
C TYR A 171 18.58 34.28 -29.29
N GLU A 172 19.04 33.90 -30.49
CA GLU A 172 20.24 34.50 -31.10
C GLU A 172 20.15 36.04 -31.27
N GLU A 173 18.94 36.64 -31.28
CA GLU A 173 18.78 38.09 -31.52
C GLU A 173 18.07 38.93 -30.43
N SER A 174 17.44 38.35 -29.39
CA SER A 174 16.64 39.12 -28.42
C SER A 174 17.21 39.11 -26.99
N GLY A 175 17.64 40.28 -26.51
CA GLY A 175 18.35 40.42 -25.23
C GLY A 175 17.59 39.97 -23.96
N ASN A 176 18.09 38.88 -23.38
CA ASN A 176 18.46 38.63 -21.97
C ASN A 176 17.43 38.47 -20.83
N LEU A 177 16.21 39.06 -20.81
CA LEU A 177 15.39 38.99 -19.57
C LEU A 177 14.37 37.83 -19.51
N LEU A 178 13.65 37.57 -20.60
CA LEU A 178 12.60 36.54 -20.63
C LEU A 178 13.20 35.12 -20.69
N SER A 179 14.31 34.96 -21.41
CA SER A 179 15.14 33.73 -21.43
C SER A 179 15.62 33.35 -20.02
N ALA A 180 16.03 34.33 -19.21
CA ALA A 180 16.47 34.09 -17.83
C ALA A 180 15.32 33.61 -16.91
N ALA A 181 14.10 34.14 -17.09
CA ALA A 181 12.94 33.73 -16.29
C ALA A 181 12.49 32.29 -16.63
N MET A 182 12.45 31.93 -17.91
CA MET A 182 12.04 30.61 -18.35
C MET A 182 13.05 29.53 -17.94
N THR A 183 14.35 29.77 -18.12
CA THR A 183 15.43 28.88 -17.66
C THR A 183 15.41 28.70 -16.13
N SER A 184 15.11 29.76 -15.38
CA SER A 184 14.96 29.69 -13.91
C SER A 184 13.81 28.77 -13.49
N SER A 185 12.66 28.80 -14.20
CA SER A 185 11.48 28.01 -13.82
C SER A 185 11.70 26.50 -13.95
N ALA A 186 12.32 26.02 -15.03
CA ALA A 186 12.63 24.59 -15.16
C ALA A 186 13.77 24.15 -14.25
N PHE A 187 14.74 25.03 -14.00
CA PHE A 187 15.76 24.76 -12.99
C PHE A 187 15.13 24.58 -11.60
N ILE A 188 14.17 25.42 -11.23
CA ILE A 188 13.39 25.26 -9.98
C ILE A 188 12.62 23.95 -9.97
N SER A 189 11.91 23.59 -11.05
CA SER A 189 11.16 22.33 -11.15
C SER A 189 12.07 21.09 -11.05
N LEU A 190 13.25 21.13 -11.68
CA LEU A 190 14.25 20.06 -11.60
C LEU A 190 14.85 19.97 -10.18
N LEU A 191 15.25 21.09 -9.58
CA LEU A 191 15.74 21.14 -8.21
C LEU A 191 14.71 20.63 -7.21
N PHE A 192 13.45 21.03 -7.40
CA PHE A 192 12.35 20.63 -6.54
C PHE A 192 12.09 19.12 -6.64
N THR A 193 12.00 18.59 -7.86
CA THR A 193 11.84 17.15 -8.10
C THR A 193 13.01 16.35 -7.52
N THR A 194 14.24 16.79 -7.77
CA THR A 194 15.46 16.20 -7.21
C THR A 194 15.44 16.26 -5.68
N GLY A 195 14.97 17.37 -5.11
CA GLY A 195 14.76 17.55 -3.68
C GLY A 195 13.76 16.56 -3.08
N LEU A 196 12.64 16.28 -3.77
CA LEU A 196 11.66 15.27 -3.34
C LEU A 196 12.23 13.85 -3.41
N VAL A 197 12.95 13.52 -4.49
CA VAL A 197 13.68 12.24 -4.63
C VAL A 197 14.65 12.08 -3.45
N ALA A 198 15.51 13.09 -3.22
CA ALA A 198 16.49 13.09 -2.15
C ALA A 198 15.83 13.00 -0.76
N PHE A 199 14.73 13.72 -0.54
CA PHE A 199 13.96 13.65 0.70
C PHE A 199 13.38 12.26 0.93
N ARG A 200 12.78 11.63 -0.09
CA ARG A 200 12.26 10.26 0.00
C ARG A 200 13.37 9.26 0.28
N HIS A 201 14.50 9.35 -0.44
CA HIS A 201 15.67 8.52 -0.19
C HIS A 201 16.21 8.71 1.23
N ARG A 202 16.29 9.95 1.72
CA ARG A 202 16.68 10.25 3.10
C ARG A 202 15.70 9.65 4.10
N ALA A 203 14.39 9.78 3.88
CA ALA A 203 13.36 9.21 4.76
C ALA A 203 13.44 7.68 4.81
N LEU A 204 13.61 7.02 3.66
CA LEU A 204 13.82 5.57 3.57
C LEU A 204 15.13 5.15 4.24
N TYR A 205 16.21 5.89 4.03
CA TYR A 205 17.50 5.63 4.67
C TYR A 205 17.41 5.79 6.20
N SER A 206 16.78 6.85 6.70
CA SER A 206 16.52 7.04 8.12
C SER A 206 15.65 5.91 8.69
N ALA A 207 14.59 5.49 7.99
CA ALA A 207 13.78 4.37 8.42
C ALA A 207 14.54 3.04 8.40
N ARG A 208 15.47 2.85 7.44
CA ARG A 208 16.38 1.70 7.41
C ARG A 208 17.32 1.70 8.61
N LEU A 209 17.94 2.83 8.93
CA LEU A 209 18.79 2.98 10.12
C LEU A 209 18.03 2.64 11.41
N LEU A 210 16.76 3.03 11.51
CA LEU A 210 15.91 2.71 12.67
C LEU A 210 15.64 1.20 12.84
N VAL A 211 15.53 0.44 11.75
CA VAL A 211 15.33 -1.02 11.81
C VAL A 211 16.63 -1.82 11.76
N LEU A 212 17.78 -1.19 11.49
CA LEU A 212 19.07 -1.88 11.42
C LEU A 212 19.50 -2.42 12.78
N ALA A 213 19.24 -1.68 13.86
CA ALA A 213 19.49 -2.17 15.22
C ALA A 213 18.62 -3.41 15.54
N ASP A 214 17.32 -3.34 15.24
CA ASP A 214 16.39 -4.47 15.43
C ASP A 214 16.84 -5.68 14.60
N LYS A 215 17.21 -5.45 13.33
CA LYS A 215 17.72 -6.47 12.42
C LYS A 215 18.99 -7.13 12.98
N ALA A 216 19.94 -6.35 13.47
CA ALA A 216 21.18 -6.88 14.04
C ALA A 216 20.88 -7.83 15.21
N SER A 217 19.94 -7.47 16.10
CA SER A 217 19.54 -8.36 17.20
C SER A 217 18.87 -9.65 16.71
N TYR A 218 18.04 -9.59 15.66
CA TYR A 218 17.46 -10.81 15.08
C TYR A 218 18.49 -11.68 14.37
N ASP A 219 19.41 -11.07 13.62
CA ASP A 219 20.46 -11.77 12.91
C ASP A 219 21.48 -12.40 13.89
N GLU A 220 21.79 -11.72 15.00
CA GLU A 220 22.63 -12.27 16.07
C GLU A 220 22.01 -13.55 16.65
N ILE A 221 20.74 -13.49 17.09
CA ILE A 221 20.02 -14.69 17.54
C ILE A 221 20.06 -15.77 16.47
N TRP A 222 19.71 -15.42 15.23
CA TRP A 222 19.67 -16.38 14.14
C TRP A 222 21.04 -17.00 13.84
N SER A 223 22.13 -16.25 13.98
CA SER A 223 23.50 -16.77 13.80
C SER A 223 23.88 -17.76 14.90
N THR A 224 23.56 -17.45 16.16
CA THR A 224 23.79 -18.37 17.29
C THR A 224 22.98 -19.65 17.14
N GLU A 225 21.75 -19.53 16.65
CA GLU A 225 20.88 -20.65 16.31
C GLU A 225 21.51 -21.53 15.19
N LEU A 226 22.09 -20.93 14.14
CA LEU A 226 22.75 -21.69 13.05
C LEU A 226 24.05 -22.38 13.47
N ASP A 227 24.71 -21.93 14.54
CA ASP A 227 25.92 -22.58 15.06
C ASP A 227 25.63 -23.92 15.76
N ASP A 228 24.38 -24.21 16.11
CA ASP A 228 23.95 -25.48 16.70
C ASP A 228 23.70 -26.56 15.61
N PRO A 229 24.49 -27.66 15.58
CA PRO A 229 24.28 -28.74 14.62
C PRO A 229 22.89 -29.39 14.71
N ALA A 230 22.30 -29.48 15.91
CA ALA A 230 20.97 -30.03 16.10
C ALA A 230 19.91 -29.15 15.41
N MET A 231 20.13 -27.83 15.43
CA MET A 231 19.24 -26.89 14.77
C MET A 231 19.36 -26.92 13.25
N LEU A 232 20.58 -27.04 12.71
CA LEU A 232 20.78 -27.23 11.27
C LEU A 232 20.07 -28.48 10.77
N SER A 233 20.16 -29.59 11.51
CA SER A 233 19.41 -30.81 11.21
C SER A 233 17.89 -30.56 11.20
N ALA A 234 17.38 -29.87 12.22
CA ALA A 234 15.96 -29.52 12.31
C ALA A 234 15.50 -28.57 11.19
N LEU A 235 16.37 -27.67 10.71
CA LEU A 235 16.08 -26.78 9.58
C LEU A 235 15.97 -27.55 8.26
N VAL A 236 16.84 -28.54 8.04
CA VAL A 236 16.76 -29.43 6.86
C VAL A 236 15.48 -30.25 6.89
N GLU A 237 15.11 -30.79 8.05
CA GLU A 237 13.85 -31.51 8.23
C GLU A 237 12.64 -30.59 7.97
N LEU A 238 12.63 -29.40 8.57
CA LEU A 238 11.58 -28.41 8.34
C LEU A 238 11.47 -28.02 6.86
N GLY A 239 12.59 -27.78 6.18
CA GLY A 239 12.63 -27.46 4.76
C GLY A 239 12.05 -28.58 3.90
N SER A 240 12.40 -29.83 4.20
CA SER A 240 11.89 -31.02 3.52
C SER A 240 10.38 -31.17 3.70
N LEU A 241 9.88 -30.99 4.92
CA LEU A 241 8.45 -31.03 5.22
C LEU A 241 7.68 -29.91 4.50
N VAL A 242 8.22 -28.68 4.47
CA VAL A 242 7.62 -27.56 3.73
C VAL A 242 7.56 -27.87 2.23
N GLN A 243 8.61 -28.46 1.66
CA GLN A 243 8.66 -28.82 0.24
C GLN A 243 7.63 -29.92 -0.09
N GLU A 244 7.52 -30.95 0.76
CA GLU A 244 6.53 -32.01 0.60
C GLU A 244 5.10 -31.43 0.60
N LEU A 245 4.77 -30.59 1.60
CA LEU A 245 3.45 -29.98 1.72
C LEU A 245 3.15 -29.01 0.57
N ALA A 246 4.16 -28.30 0.06
CA ALA A 246 4.01 -27.46 -1.12
C ALA A 246 3.62 -28.29 -2.36
N MET A 247 4.27 -29.45 -2.57
CA MET A 247 3.91 -30.36 -3.67
C MET A 247 2.49 -30.92 -3.52
N GLN A 248 2.10 -31.30 -2.30
CA GLN A 248 0.74 -31.79 -2.02
C GLN A 248 -0.34 -30.73 -2.27
N SER A 249 -0.05 -29.45 -1.97
CA SER A 249 -1.01 -28.34 -2.16
C SER A 249 -1.33 -28.08 -3.64
N VAL A 250 -0.38 -28.35 -4.55
CA VAL A 250 -0.59 -28.23 -6.00
C VAL A 250 -1.34 -29.44 -6.56
N ALA A 251 -1.08 -30.63 -6.00
CA ALA A 251 -1.56 -31.89 -6.52
C ALA A 251 -3.01 -32.24 -6.13
N LYS A 252 -3.58 -31.62 -5.10
CA LYS A 252 -4.98 -31.81 -4.70
C LYS A 252 -5.86 -30.71 -5.32
N PRO A 253 -6.35 -30.85 -6.57
CA PRO A 253 -7.52 -30.07 -6.97
C PRO A 253 -8.59 -30.38 -5.94
N LEU A 254 -9.30 -29.35 -5.46
CA LEU A 254 -10.40 -29.48 -4.50
C LEU A 254 -11.43 -30.46 -5.07
N GLN A 255 -11.23 -31.76 -4.81
CA GLN A 255 -12.27 -32.77 -4.92
C GLN A 255 -13.18 -32.51 -3.72
N LEU A 256 -13.91 -31.40 -3.79
CA LEU A 256 -15.04 -31.15 -2.92
C LEU A 256 -16.00 -32.29 -3.22
N ASN A 257 -15.98 -33.30 -2.36
CA ASN A 257 -16.99 -34.33 -2.35
C ASN A 257 -18.34 -33.61 -2.21
N ARG A 258 -19.10 -33.54 -3.31
CA ARG A 258 -20.47 -33.00 -3.42
C ARG A 258 -21.48 -33.67 -2.46
N LEU A 259 -21.02 -34.52 -1.54
CA LEU A 259 -21.82 -35.38 -0.68
C LEU A 259 -22.31 -34.70 0.61
N CYS A 260 -21.77 -33.54 1.00
CA CYS A 260 -22.16 -32.89 2.28
C CYS A 260 -23.39 -31.98 2.17
N THR A 261 -23.64 -31.29 1.05
CA THR A 261 -24.75 -30.33 0.96
C THR A 261 -26.12 -31.00 1.01
N SER A 262 -26.28 -32.18 0.39
CA SER A 262 -27.57 -32.89 0.41
C SER A 262 -27.91 -33.47 1.78
N THR A 263 -26.91 -33.85 2.57
CA THR A 263 -27.12 -34.40 3.92
C THR A 263 -27.42 -33.29 4.92
N VAL A 264 -26.67 -32.19 4.87
CA VAL A 264 -26.90 -31.02 5.75
C VAL A 264 -28.24 -30.36 5.44
N ALA A 265 -28.59 -30.16 4.17
CA ALA A 265 -29.91 -29.64 3.79
C ALA A 265 -31.04 -30.56 4.25
N ARG A 266 -30.84 -31.88 4.21
CA ARG A 266 -31.84 -32.85 4.70
C ARG A 266 -32.00 -32.81 6.22
N THR A 267 -30.90 -32.67 6.98
CA THR A 267 -30.95 -32.54 8.44
C THR A 267 -31.57 -31.21 8.89
N LEU A 268 -31.23 -30.10 8.23
CA LEU A 268 -31.85 -28.79 8.47
C LEU A 268 -33.35 -28.82 8.15
N ASN A 269 -33.73 -29.36 6.99
CA ASN A 269 -35.14 -29.48 6.62
C ASN A 269 -35.92 -30.41 7.56
N GLN A 270 -35.29 -31.46 8.10
CA GLN A 270 -35.89 -32.32 9.12
C GLN A 270 -36.06 -31.61 10.47
N ALA A 271 -35.10 -30.79 10.88
CA ALA A 271 -35.20 -29.99 12.11
C ALA A 271 -36.29 -28.91 11.99
N THR A 272 -36.36 -28.22 10.85
CA THR A 272 -37.40 -27.21 10.59
C THR A 272 -38.79 -27.84 10.48
N ALA A 273 -38.91 -29.02 9.86
CA ALA A 273 -40.18 -29.75 9.76
C ALA A 273 -40.69 -30.29 11.10
N GLN A 274 -39.82 -30.47 12.09
CA GLN A 274 -40.20 -30.98 13.42
C GLN A 274 -40.73 -29.92 14.38
N GLY A 275 -40.74 -28.63 14.00
CA GLY A 275 -41.48 -27.58 14.72
C GLY A 275 -41.11 -27.41 16.20
N SER A 276 -39.98 -27.92 16.66
CA SER A 276 -39.57 -27.78 18.06
C SER A 276 -38.86 -26.45 18.24
N GLY A 277 -39.53 -25.48 18.87
CA GLY A 277 -38.94 -24.20 19.31
C GLY A 277 -37.85 -24.31 20.39
N ASN A 278 -37.13 -25.44 20.44
CA ASN A 278 -36.02 -25.63 21.35
C ASN A 278 -34.73 -25.23 20.63
N SER A 279 -34.10 -24.18 21.15
CA SER A 279 -32.78 -23.69 20.77
C SER A 279 -31.79 -24.85 20.64
N ILE A 280 -31.05 -24.85 19.53
CA ILE A 280 -30.03 -25.85 19.17
C ILE A 280 -29.00 -25.99 20.31
N PRO A 281 -28.91 -27.14 21.02
CA PRO A 281 -28.12 -27.26 22.24
C PRO A 281 -26.61 -26.99 22.09
N TRP A 282 -26.02 -27.24 20.92
CA TRP A 282 -24.58 -27.01 20.73
C TRP A 282 -24.24 -25.51 20.63
N LEU A 283 -25.15 -24.66 20.15
CA LEU A 283 -24.97 -23.21 20.16
C LEU A 283 -24.84 -22.68 21.59
N SER A 284 -25.63 -23.21 22.53
CA SER A 284 -25.54 -22.83 23.95
C SER A 284 -24.19 -23.18 24.59
N GLY A 285 -23.59 -24.34 24.24
CA GLY A 285 -22.29 -24.76 24.77
C GLY A 285 -21.06 -24.08 24.10
N VAL A 286 -21.24 -23.50 22.91
CA VAL A 286 -20.26 -22.61 22.27
C VAL A 286 -20.36 -21.19 22.85
N LEU A 287 -21.59 -20.74 23.13
CA LEU A 287 -21.90 -19.45 23.77
C LEU A 287 -21.38 -19.36 25.22
N GLU A 288 -21.47 -20.45 25.98
CA GLU A 288 -21.01 -20.50 27.38
C GLU A 288 -19.47 -20.46 27.51
N ARG A 289 -18.74 -20.86 26.45
CA ARG A 289 -17.27 -20.87 26.41
C ARG A 289 -16.63 -19.60 25.84
N ALA A 290 -17.41 -18.70 25.23
CA ALA A 290 -16.94 -17.45 24.66
C ALA A 290 -17.09 -16.26 25.64
N THR A 291 -16.43 -16.33 26.81
CA THR A 291 -16.54 -15.29 27.84
C THR A 291 -15.62 -14.09 27.56
N SER A 292 -16.21 -13.03 27.01
CA SER A 292 -15.84 -11.61 27.25
C SER A 292 -16.74 -10.61 26.49
N ILE A 293 -17.74 -11.08 25.74
CA ILE A 293 -18.68 -10.21 25.03
C ILE A 293 -19.99 -10.13 25.85
N PRO A 294 -20.51 -8.92 26.16
CA PRO A 294 -21.80 -8.79 26.86
C PRO A 294 -22.92 -9.48 26.05
N VAL A 295 -23.63 -10.39 26.72
CA VAL A 295 -24.64 -11.30 26.15
C VAL A 295 -25.68 -10.57 25.29
N ASN A 296 -26.07 -9.35 25.69
CA ASN A 296 -27.09 -8.55 24.99
C ASN A 296 -26.62 -8.02 23.62
N SER A 297 -25.32 -7.81 23.41
CA SER A 297 -24.78 -7.38 22.10
C SER A 297 -24.64 -8.55 21.13
N PHE A 298 -24.49 -9.78 21.65
CA PHE A 298 -24.33 -10.97 20.83
C PHE A 298 -25.67 -11.55 20.37
N ALA A 299 -26.73 -11.46 21.18
CA ALA A 299 -28.08 -11.89 20.76
C ALA A 299 -28.57 -11.09 19.52
N ALA A 300 -28.41 -9.77 19.54
CA ALA A 300 -28.71 -8.90 18.41
C ALA A 300 -27.81 -9.19 17.18
N PHE A 301 -26.54 -9.53 17.42
CA PHE A 301 -25.62 -9.95 16.37
C PHE A 301 -26.04 -11.32 15.77
N SER A 302 -26.45 -12.27 16.60
CA SER A 302 -26.90 -13.61 16.18
C SER A 302 -28.19 -13.57 15.38
N GLU A 303 -29.15 -12.72 15.75
CA GLU A 303 -30.36 -12.49 14.94
C GLU A 303 -30.00 -11.85 13.59
N SER A 304 -29.16 -10.81 13.59
CA SER A 304 -28.66 -10.19 12.35
C SER A 304 -27.84 -11.16 11.48
N LEU A 305 -27.11 -12.09 12.09
CA LEU A 305 -26.33 -13.11 11.39
C LEU A 305 -27.25 -14.18 10.79
N SER A 306 -28.29 -14.58 11.53
CA SER A 306 -29.30 -15.52 11.05
C SER A 306 -30.08 -14.93 9.88
N ASP A 307 -30.43 -13.64 9.94
CA ASP A 307 -31.11 -12.94 8.84
C ASP A 307 -30.18 -12.78 7.62
N SER A 308 -28.91 -12.42 7.82
CA SER A 308 -27.94 -12.28 6.72
C SER A 308 -27.53 -13.62 6.09
N LEU A 309 -27.49 -14.70 6.88
CA LEU A 309 -27.12 -16.03 6.39
C LEU A 309 -28.34 -16.80 5.84
N GLY A 310 -29.55 -16.54 6.36
CA GLY A 310 -30.79 -17.25 6.01
C GLY A 310 -31.18 -17.11 4.54
N ASP A 311 -31.00 -15.91 3.96
CA ASP A 311 -31.27 -15.67 2.54
C ASP A 311 -30.24 -16.31 1.59
N CYS A 312 -29.07 -16.75 2.09
CA CYS A 312 -28.04 -17.40 1.27
C CYS A 312 -28.21 -18.93 1.15
N VAL A 313 -29.08 -19.57 1.95
CA VAL A 313 -29.13 -21.04 2.04
C VAL A 313 -29.92 -21.68 0.90
N VAL A 314 -30.86 -20.97 0.26
CA VAL A 314 -31.87 -21.59 -0.62
C VAL A 314 -31.38 -21.81 -2.06
N ASP A 315 -30.34 -21.11 -2.53
CA ASP A 315 -29.65 -21.35 -3.83
C ASP A 315 -28.19 -21.87 -3.68
N GLY A 316 -27.83 -22.30 -2.46
CA GLY A 316 -26.48 -22.22 -1.87
C GLY A 316 -25.38 -23.18 -2.32
N ALA A 317 -25.57 -24.07 -3.31
CA ALA A 317 -24.50 -24.99 -3.73
C ALA A 317 -23.52 -24.38 -4.75
N VAL A 318 -23.97 -23.40 -5.56
CA VAL A 318 -23.13 -22.75 -6.58
C VAL A 318 -22.41 -21.53 -6.00
N ASP A 319 -23.01 -20.85 -5.01
CA ASP A 319 -22.42 -19.65 -4.39
C ASP A 319 -21.37 -19.96 -3.31
N TYR A 320 -21.30 -21.19 -2.80
CA TYR A 320 -20.31 -21.60 -1.80
C TYR A 320 -18.85 -21.51 -2.29
N LEU A 321 -18.64 -21.50 -3.62
CA LEU A 321 -17.33 -21.37 -4.25
C LEU A 321 -17.00 -19.93 -4.67
N ARG A 322 -17.94 -18.98 -4.53
CA ARG A 322 -17.67 -17.59 -4.88
C ARG A 322 -16.73 -16.97 -3.85
N PRO A 323 -15.68 -16.27 -4.29
CA PRO A 323 -14.84 -15.52 -3.37
C PRO A 323 -15.66 -14.50 -2.60
N VAL A 324 -15.43 -14.42 -1.28
CA VAL A 324 -16.04 -13.40 -0.42
C VAL A 324 -15.61 -12.00 -0.87
N ASP A 325 -16.58 -11.15 -1.21
CA ASP A 325 -16.37 -9.78 -1.66
C ASP A 325 -16.72 -8.73 -0.59
N SER A 326 -17.53 -9.11 0.41
CA SER A 326 -17.87 -8.28 1.56
C SER A 326 -16.92 -8.46 2.74
N LEU A 327 -16.40 -7.34 3.27
CA LEU A 327 -15.57 -7.36 4.47
C LEU A 327 -16.36 -7.82 5.70
N ASP A 328 -17.62 -7.41 5.82
CA ASP A 328 -18.47 -7.77 6.96
C ASP A 328 -18.74 -9.28 7.01
N GLN A 329 -19.03 -9.88 5.85
CA GLN A 329 -19.18 -11.33 5.72
C GLN A 329 -17.88 -12.05 6.14
N LEU A 330 -16.72 -11.56 5.69
CA LEU A 330 -15.43 -12.15 6.03
C LEU A 330 -15.14 -12.07 7.55
N TYR A 331 -15.54 -10.97 8.20
CA TYR A 331 -15.42 -10.80 9.65
C TYR A 331 -16.37 -11.72 10.43
N CYS A 332 -17.61 -11.86 9.97
CA CYS A 332 -18.58 -12.78 10.55
C CYS A 332 -18.04 -14.21 10.56
N GLN A 333 -17.51 -14.67 9.42
CA GLN A 333 -16.87 -15.98 9.30
C GLN A 333 -15.65 -16.11 10.22
N ALA A 334 -14.80 -15.08 10.29
CA ALA A 334 -13.60 -15.10 11.14
C ALA A 334 -13.94 -15.20 12.64
N ILE A 335 -14.99 -14.48 13.10
CA ILE A 335 -15.44 -14.52 14.49
C ILE A 335 -15.98 -15.91 14.83
N ALA A 336 -16.80 -16.50 13.95
CA ALA A 336 -17.33 -17.85 14.12
C ALA A 336 -16.24 -18.94 14.07
N LEU A 337 -15.20 -18.77 13.25
CA LEU A 337 -14.09 -19.73 13.13
C LEU A 337 -13.11 -19.67 14.31
N ASN A 338 -12.92 -18.50 14.93
CA ASN A 338 -11.84 -18.27 15.91
C ASN A 338 -11.83 -19.27 17.09
N PRO A 339 -12.96 -19.65 17.71
CA PRO A 339 -12.97 -20.68 18.76
C PRO A 339 -12.44 -22.05 18.27
N HIS A 340 -12.79 -22.46 17.05
CA HIS A 340 -12.30 -23.70 16.44
C HIS A 340 -10.79 -23.64 16.19
N LEU A 341 -10.29 -22.49 15.74
CA LEU A 341 -8.85 -22.28 15.57
C LEU A 341 -8.10 -22.36 16.90
N ILE A 342 -8.61 -21.73 17.96
CA ILE A 342 -8.01 -21.80 19.30
C ILE A 342 -7.92 -23.27 19.76
N ALA A 343 -9.00 -24.04 19.65
CA ALA A 343 -9.01 -25.44 20.05
C ALA A 343 -7.97 -26.28 19.28
N LYS A 344 -7.85 -26.07 17.96
CA LYS A 344 -6.84 -26.74 17.13
C LYS A 344 -5.41 -26.36 17.54
N VAL A 345 -5.17 -25.06 17.74
CA VAL A 345 -3.86 -24.53 18.16
C VAL A 345 -3.43 -25.06 19.53
N GLN A 346 -4.36 -25.20 20.48
CA GLN A 346 -4.11 -25.85 21.76
C GLN A 346 -3.68 -27.31 21.59
N SER A 347 -4.39 -28.07 20.76
CA SER A 347 -4.05 -29.47 20.48
C SER A 347 -2.65 -29.60 19.85
N TRP A 348 -2.33 -28.78 18.84
CA TRP A 348 -1.00 -28.81 18.22
C TRP A 348 0.10 -28.39 19.18
N ALA A 349 -0.12 -27.37 20.00
CA ALA A 349 0.83 -26.96 21.03
C ALA A 349 1.09 -28.08 22.05
N LEU A 350 0.06 -28.82 22.46
CA LEU A 350 0.21 -29.96 23.37
C LEU A 350 1.10 -31.06 22.78
N CYS A 351 0.90 -31.39 21.50
CA CYS A 351 1.67 -32.41 20.79
C CYS A 351 3.13 -32.00 20.50
N SER A 352 3.40 -30.69 20.39
CA SER A 352 4.69 -30.16 19.92
C SER A 352 5.48 -29.39 20.99
N ARG A 353 5.04 -29.44 22.25
CA ARG A 353 5.59 -28.63 23.36
C ARG A 353 5.58 -27.12 23.04
N GLY A 354 4.51 -26.67 22.39
CA GLY A 354 4.28 -25.26 22.08
C GLY A 354 3.92 -24.44 23.32
N CYS A 355 4.35 -23.19 23.31
CA CYS A 355 4.10 -22.21 24.34
C CYS A 355 3.17 -21.09 23.84
N PHE A 356 2.58 -20.38 24.80
CA PHE A 356 1.79 -19.16 24.55
C PHE A 356 2.26 -18.01 25.44
N ILE A 357 1.89 -16.78 25.09
CA ILE A 357 2.18 -15.60 25.91
C ILE A 357 1.33 -15.64 27.18
N SER A 358 1.97 -15.42 28.34
CA SER A 358 1.31 -15.28 29.63
C SER A 358 0.60 -13.93 29.76
N THR A 359 -0.65 -13.93 30.23
CA THR A 359 -1.39 -12.69 30.53
C THR A 359 -0.75 -11.85 31.63
N ALA A 360 -0.06 -12.48 32.58
CA ALA A 360 0.66 -11.78 33.65
C ALA A 360 1.73 -10.84 33.06
N THR A 361 2.45 -11.33 32.05
CA THR A 361 3.47 -10.55 31.33
C THR A 361 2.83 -9.50 30.42
N ALA A 362 1.71 -9.82 29.77
CA ALA A 362 0.97 -8.88 28.94
C ALA A 362 0.47 -7.65 29.75
N ALA A 363 0.09 -7.86 31.01
CA ALA A 363 -0.33 -6.79 31.91
C ALA A 363 0.86 -5.93 32.39
N ALA A 364 2.00 -6.56 32.68
CA ALA A 364 3.21 -5.87 33.16
C ALA A 364 3.81 -4.93 32.11
N GLY A 365 3.83 -5.34 30.83
CA GLY A 365 4.38 -4.54 29.73
C GLY A 365 3.69 -3.18 29.52
N ASN A 366 2.46 -3.00 30.02
CA ASN A 366 1.76 -1.71 29.98
C ASN A 366 1.99 -0.84 31.22
N ARG A 367 2.48 -1.38 32.32
CA ARG A 367 2.63 -0.65 33.59
C ARG A 367 4.06 -0.21 33.89
N GLU A 368 5.07 -0.84 33.29
CA GLU A 368 6.44 -0.70 33.79
C GLU A 368 7.42 -0.17 32.74
N LYS A 369 7.43 1.16 32.62
CA LYS A 369 8.64 1.94 32.34
C LYS A 369 9.25 2.43 33.67
N VAL A 370 9.16 1.59 34.70
CA VAL A 370 9.67 1.84 36.05
C VAL A 370 11.01 1.13 36.16
N GLU A 371 11.99 1.88 36.63
CA GLU A 371 13.41 1.56 36.69
C GLU A 371 13.67 0.20 37.35
N THR A 372 14.29 -0.72 36.60
CA THR A 372 14.78 -1.99 37.12
C THR A 372 15.97 -1.78 38.05
N THR A 373 15.72 -1.72 39.35
CA THR A 373 16.74 -1.94 40.38
C THR A 373 17.04 -3.43 40.49
N ALA A 374 18.26 -3.81 40.13
CA ALA A 374 18.80 -5.17 40.12
C ALA A 374 19.10 -5.71 41.54
N SER A 375 18.07 -6.09 42.30
CA SER A 375 18.23 -6.58 43.68
C SER A 375 17.27 -7.72 44.05
N ALA A 376 17.24 -8.81 43.28
CA ALA A 376 16.48 -10.00 43.66
C ALA A 376 17.06 -11.31 43.10
N ALA A 377 18.38 -11.51 43.23
CA ALA A 377 19.06 -12.73 42.83
C ALA A 377 19.79 -13.38 44.01
N GLU A 378 19.06 -13.80 45.05
CA GLU A 378 19.72 -14.47 46.20
C GLU A 378 18.90 -15.58 46.91
N HIS A 379 17.86 -16.15 46.30
CA HIS A 379 17.19 -17.33 46.87
C HIS A 379 17.08 -18.51 45.89
N GLY A 380 18.07 -19.41 46.01
CA GLY A 380 17.87 -20.86 46.18
C GLY A 380 16.96 -21.63 45.23
N TYR A 381 17.58 -22.17 44.18
CA TYR A 381 17.50 -23.59 43.78
C TYR A 381 16.11 -24.25 43.58
N CYS A 382 15.65 -24.28 42.32
CA CYS A 382 14.97 -25.45 41.76
C CYS A 382 15.54 -25.74 40.36
N ASP A 383 16.32 -26.82 40.25
CA ASP A 383 16.71 -27.49 39.00
C ASP A 383 15.47 -28.14 38.38
N CYS A 384 14.81 -27.44 37.47
CA CYS A 384 13.93 -28.06 36.49
C CYS A 384 14.05 -27.27 35.19
N GLU A 385 14.01 -27.95 34.05
CA GLU A 385 14.14 -27.39 32.70
C GLU A 385 13.26 -26.15 32.42
N ASN A 386 12.28 -25.88 33.28
CA ASN A 386 11.40 -24.71 33.27
C ASN A 386 12.12 -23.37 33.53
N SER A 387 13.35 -23.35 34.05
CA SER A 387 14.10 -22.10 34.30
C SER A 387 14.60 -21.40 33.01
N ARG A 388 14.52 -22.06 31.85
CA ARG A 388 14.99 -21.51 30.56
C ARG A 388 13.94 -20.75 29.77
N LEU A 389 12.66 -20.88 30.10
CA LEU A 389 11.62 -20.12 29.40
C LEU A 389 11.75 -18.65 29.77
N SER A 390 11.98 -17.80 28.76
CA SER A 390 12.05 -16.36 28.98
C SER A 390 10.76 -15.88 29.65
N SER A 391 10.89 -15.02 30.66
CA SER A 391 9.80 -14.42 31.41
C SER A 391 8.74 -13.84 30.47
N GLY A 392 7.62 -14.56 30.29
CA GLY A 392 6.63 -14.19 29.28
C GLY A 392 5.86 -15.30 28.62
N PHE A 393 6.40 -16.52 28.62
CA PHE A 393 5.80 -17.65 27.93
C PHE A 393 5.44 -18.76 28.90
N VAL A 394 4.32 -19.43 28.65
CA VAL A 394 3.84 -20.59 29.41
C VAL A 394 3.72 -21.77 28.47
N LEU A 395 4.24 -22.92 28.90
CA LEU A 395 4.11 -24.17 28.17
C LEU A 395 2.64 -24.61 28.22
N TRP A 396 2.05 -24.93 27.07
CA TRP A 396 0.62 -25.24 27.02
C TRP A 396 0.25 -26.48 27.85
N ARG A 397 1.14 -27.48 27.92
CA ARG A 397 0.93 -28.67 28.73
C ARG A 397 0.68 -28.32 30.20
N ASP A 398 1.51 -27.45 30.77
CA ASP A 398 1.43 -27.06 32.18
C ASP A 398 0.13 -26.30 32.49
N VAL A 399 -0.34 -25.46 31.54
CA VAL A 399 -1.63 -24.76 31.65
C VAL A 399 -2.80 -25.72 31.50
N HIS A 400 -2.70 -26.69 30.58
CA HIS A 400 -3.76 -27.65 30.28
C HIS A 400 -4.03 -28.61 31.44
N GLU A 401 -2.98 -29.06 32.14
CA GLU A 401 -3.09 -29.90 33.34
C GLU A 401 -3.74 -29.16 34.52
N GLN A 402 -3.63 -27.83 34.55
CA GLN A 402 -4.28 -26.96 35.53
C GLN A 402 -5.68 -26.54 35.04
N GLU A 403 -6.54 -27.52 34.77
CA GLU A 403 -7.86 -27.42 34.11
C GLU A 403 -8.75 -26.24 34.60
N GLN A 404 -8.59 -25.80 35.85
CA GLN A 404 -9.32 -24.68 36.47
C GLN A 404 -8.80 -23.27 36.11
N LEU A 405 -7.61 -23.11 35.52
CA LEU A 405 -6.96 -21.81 35.31
C LEU A 405 -6.83 -21.38 33.84
N VAL A 406 -7.27 -22.23 32.91
CA VAL A 406 -7.09 -22.06 31.46
C VAL A 406 -7.64 -20.72 30.93
N GLY A 407 -8.71 -20.19 31.54
CA GLY A 407 -9.39 -18.98 31.07
C GLY A 407 -8.63 -17.65 31.30
N GLY A 408 -7.58 -17.65 32.12
CA GLY A 408 -6.94 -16.41 32.56
C GLY A 408 -5.44 -16.29 32.27
N GLN A 409 -4.75 -17.39 31.95
CA GLN A 409 -3.28 -17.40 31.88
C GLN A 409 -2.70 -17.12 30.49
N VAL A 410 -3.46 -17.37 29.42
CA VAL A 410 -2.96 -17.28 28.05
C VAL A 410 -3.53 -16.07 27.31
N GLN A 411 -2.66 -15.30 26.67
CA GLN A 411 -3.06 -14.23 25.77
C GLN A 411 -3.29 -14.76 24.35
N TRP A 412 -4.56 -14.90 23.97
CA TRP A 412 -4.95 -15.25 22.60
C TRP A 412 -4.84 -14.04 21.66
N ALA A 413 -4.50 -14.30 20.40
CA ALA A 413 -4.51 -13.27 19.39
C ALA A 413 -5.97 -12.84 19.11
N LYS A 414 -6.20 -11.52 19.14
CA LYS A 414 -7.49 -10.94 18.76
C LYS A 414 -7.67 -11.04 17.24
N VAL A 415 -8.93 -11.17 16.82
CA VAL A 415 -9.32 -10.96 15.42
C VAL A 415 -8.78 -9.60 14.97
N LYS A 416 -8.21 -9.56 13.76
CA LYS A 416 -7.60 -8.36 13.21
C LYS A 416 -8.60 -7.20 13.20
N SER A 417 -8.18 -5.97 13.51
CA SER A 417 -9.11 -4.84 13.47
C SER A 417 -9.54 -4.48 12.06
N VAL A 418 -10.80 -4.05 11.89
CA VAL A 418 -11.41 -3.69 10.60
C VAL A 418 -10.57 -2.66 9.86
N HIS A 419 -10.14 -1.60 10.56
CA HIS A 419 -9.28 -0.55 9.98
C HIS A 419 -7.97 -1.12 9.39
N ARG A 420 -7.30 -2.04 10.10
CA ARG A 420 -6.07 -2.69 9.61
C ARG A 420 -6.33 -3.60 8.42
N SER A 421 -7.49 -4.24 8.37
CA SER A 421 -7.91 -5.07 7.24
C SER A 421 -8.19 -4.22 6.00
N ILE A 422 -8.89 -3.10 6.14
CA ILE A 422 -9.12 -2.12 5.06
C ILE A 422 -7.78 -1.60 4.53
N GLU A 423 -6.88 -1.15 5.43
CA GLU A 423 -5.54 -0.66 5.06
C GLU A 423 -4.77 -1.71 4.24
N LYS A 424 -4.72 -2.96 4.72
CA LYS A 424 -4.00 -4.05 4.06
C LYS A 424 -4.64 -4.45 2.73
N CYS A 425 -5.97 -4.58 2.66
CA CYS A 425 -6.68 -4.96 1.43
C CYS A 425 -6.50 -3.92 0.33
N THR A 426 -6.65 -2.66 0.72
CA THR A 426 -6.49 -1.50 -0.15
C THR A 426 -5.07 -1.43 -0.70
N ARG A 427 -4.06 -1.68 0.15
CA ARG A 427 -2.65 -1.60 -0.21
C ARG A 427 -2.13 -2.80 -1.01
N SER A 428 -2.36 -4.02 -0.52
CA SER A 428 -1.68 -5.21 -1.03
C SER A 428 -2.54 -6.09 -1.95
N TYR A 429 -3.86 -5.90 -1.95
CA TYR A 429 -4.78 -6.79 -2.67
C TYR A 429 -5.72 -6.09 -3.66
N GLY A 430 -5.51 -4.79 -3.92
CA GLY A 430 -6.32 -4.04 -4.89
C GLY A 430 -7.81 -4.05 -4.55
N LYS A 431 -8.15 -3.96 -3.26
CA LYS A 431 -9.54 -4.03 -2.73
C LYS A 431 -10.23 -5.41 -2.85
N LYS A 432 -9.50 -6.48 -3.21
CA LYS A 432 -10.03 -7.85 -3.20
C LYS A 432 -10.04 -8.40 -1.77
N VAL A 433 -11.22 -8.39 -1.14
CA VAL A 433 -11.41 -8.79 0.26
C VAL A 433 -11.05 -10.26 0.49
N SER A 434 -11.41 -11.16 -0.44
CA SER A 434 -11.10 -12.60 -0.39
C SER A 434 -9.61 -12.94 -0.24
N HIS A 435 -8.70 -12.00 -0.49
CA HIS A 435 -7.26 -12.20 -0.32
C HIS A 435 -6.76 -11.89 1.11
N LEU A 436 -7.62 -11.43 2.01
CA LEU A 436 -7.29 -11.19 3.43
C LEU A 436 -7.28 -12.50 4.22
N LEU A 437 -6.14 -13.21 4.21
CA LEU A 437 -5.99 -14.54 4.82
C LEU A 437 -5.64 -14.54 6.32
N ASP A 438 -5.55 -13.37 6.96
CA ASP A 438 -5.02 -13.21 8.32
C ASP A 438 -5.94 -12.41 9.25
N ILE A 439 -7.26 -12.48 9.01
CA ILE A 439 -8.27 -11.88 9.91
C ILE A 439 -8.40 -12.72 11.18
N CYS A 440 -8.64 -14.03 11.01
CA CYS A 440 -8.55 -15.03 12.06
C CYS A 440 -7.14 -15.61 12.08
N ARG A 441 -6.41 -15.43 13.19
CA ARG A 441 -5.01 -15.87 13.29
C ARG A 441 -4.61 -16.19 14.72
N GLN A 442 -3.66 -17.09 14.90
CA GLN A 442 -3.05 -17.43 16.19
C GLN A 442 -1.55 -17.65 16.05
N SER A 443 -0.84 -17.64 17.17
CA SER A 443 0.60 -17.86 17.23
C SER A 443 0.94 -18.95 18.25
N ILE A 444 1.91 -19.80 17.91
CA ILE A 444 2.52 -20.78 18.80
C ILE A 444 4.02 -20.48 18.87
N TYR A 445 4.56 -20.51 20.08
CA TYR A 445 5.95 -20.16 20.36
C TYR A 445 6.75 -21.40 20.77
N PHE A 446 7.99 -21.49 20.32
CA PHE A 446 8.86 -22.64 20.55
C PHE A 446 10.25 -22.20 20.99
N ASP A 447 10.89 -23.00 21.83
CA ASP A 447 12.30 -22.78 22.19
C ASP A 447 13.26 -23.19 21.07
N SER A 448 12.84 -24.07 20.16
CA SER A 448 13.69 -24.62 19.10
C SER A 448 12.96 -24.81 17.78
N ILE A 449 13.72 -24.89 16.68
CA ILE A 449 13.18 -25.21 15.35
C ILE A 449 12.66 -26.65 15.27
N ALA A 450 13.20 -27.58 16.05
CA ALA A 450 12.66 -28.93 16.15
C ALA A 450 11.20 -28.91 16.65
N GLY A 451 10.88 -28.05 17.63
CA GLY A 451 9.49 -27.84 18.07
C GLY A 451 8.60 -27.27 16.95
N VAL A 452 9.13 -26.32 16.17
CA VAL A 452 8.42 -25.77 14.99
C VAL A 452 8.14 -26.87 13.95
N ALA A 453 9.12 -27.72 13.64
CA ALA A 453 8.97 -28.83 12.70
C ALA A 453 7.95 -29.87 13.20
N ALA A 454 8.05 -30.27 14.47
CA ALA A 454 7.10 -31.18 15.11
C ALA A 454 5.67 -30.62 15.09
N CYS A 455 5.50 -29.32 15.32
CA CYS A 455 4.19 -28.67 15.24
C CYS A 455 3.66 -28.64 13.79
N LEU A 456 4.51 -28.36 12.80
CA LEU A 456 4.07 -28.40 11.39
C LEU A 456 3.66 -29.83 10.98
N ALA A 457 4.40 -30.85 11.44
CA ALA A 457 4.04 -32.24 11.24
C ALA A 457 2.68 -32.57 11.87
N ALA A 458 2.45 -32.13 13.11
CA ALA A 458 1.17 -32.29 13.80
C ALA A 458 0.01 -31.60 13.05
N ILE A 459 0.21 -30.38 12.54
CA ILE A 459 -0.79 -29.67 11.71
C ILE A 459 -1.07 -30.45 10.42
N SER A 460 -0.03 -30.98 9.76
CA SER A 460 -0.18 -31.71 8.49
C SER A 460 -0.87 -33.07 8.64
N SER A 461 -0.74 -33.69 9.80
CA SER A 461 -1.36 -34.97 10.13
C SER A 461 -2.79 -34.82 10.68
N ASP A 462 -3.25 -33.59 10.92
CA ASP A 462 -4.60 -33.33 11.41
C ASP A 462 -5.63 -33.54 10.28
N PRO A 463 -6.54 -34.52 10.40
CA PRO A 463 -7.48 -34.87 9.33
C PRO A 463 -8.52 -33.78 9.07
N ASP A 464 -8.75 -32.87 10.02
CA ASP A 464 -9.69 -31.76 9.86
C ASP A 464 -9.02 -30.52 9.28
N VAL A 465 -7.75 -30.56 8.89
CA VAL A 465 -7.02 -29.39 8.42
C VAL A 465 -6.55 -29.54 6.99
N LEU A 466 -6.74 -28.46 6.23
CA LEU A 466 -6.23 -28.34 4.88
C LEU A 466 -5.29 -27.14 4.77
N ILE A 467 -3.99 -27.44 4.70
CA ILE A 467 -2.96 -26.41 4.50
C ILE A 467 -3.09 -25.84 3.08
N SER A 468 -3.25 -24.53 2.98
CA SER A 468 -3.44 -23.81 1.72
C SER A 468 -2.17 -23.10 1.26
N ARG A 469 -1.35 -22.60 2.19
CA ARG A 469 -0.08 -21.93 1.88
C ARG A 469 0.86 -22.00 3.08
N ILE A 470 2.15 -22.16 2.81
CA ILE A 470 3.21 -22.00 3.82
C ILE A 470 4.14 -20.86 3.39
N LYS A 471 4.53 -20.01 4.33
CA LYS A 471 5.60 -19.00 4.17
C LYS A 471 6.71 -19.34 5.15
N ASN A 472 7.76 -19.98 4.65
CA ASN A 472 8.93 -20.32 5.45
C ASN A 472 9.93 -19.16 5.46
N ARG A 473 10.06 -18.47 6.60
CA ARG A 473 11.11 -17.46 6.81
C ARG A 473 12.28 -17.96 7.65
N PHE A 474 12.25 -19.22 8.07
CA PHE A 474 13.41 -19.89 8.67
C PHE A 474 14.38 -20.42 7.61
N ASP A 475 14.02 -20.38 6.32
CA ASP A 475 14.93 -20.73 5.25
C ASP A 475 16.23 -19.90 5.34
N PRO A 476 17.41 -20.53 5.47
CA PRO A 476 18.69 -19.83 5.53
C PRO A 476 18.97 -18.98 4.29
N SER A 477 18.42 -19.34 3.13
CA SER A 477 18.57 -18.59 1.88
C SER A 477 17.69 -17.34 1.80
N LEU A 478 16.75 -17.16 2.74
CA LEU A 478 15.89 -15.98 2.75
C LEU A 478 16.70 -14.71 3.03
N ASN A 479 16.54 -13.71 2.16
CA ASN A 479 17.04 -12.36 2.40
C ASN A 479 16.32 -11.70 3.60
N SER A 480 17.02 -11.59 4.74
CA SER A 480 16.47 -11.02 5.97
C SER A 480 16.25 -9.50 5.92
N ASP A 481 16.81 -8.79 4.93
CA ASP A 481 16.56 -7.34 4.75
C ASP A 481 15.07 -7.02 4.52
N VAL A 482 14.34 -7.94 3.90
CA VAL A 482 12.91 -7.74 3.57
C VAL A 482 12.06 -7.75 4.85
N SER A 483 12.42 -8.57 5.84
CA SER A 483 11.72 -8.70 7.11
C SER A 483 12.40 -7.95 8.27
N ALA A 484 13.45 -7.18 7.98
CA ALA A 484 14.30 -6.56 9.00
C ALA A 484 14.82 -7.58 10.03
N GLY A 485 15.30 -8.73 9.57
CA GLY A 485 15.84 -9.80 10.42
C GLY A 485 14.78 -10.76 10.96
N PHE A 486 13.52 -10.36 11.03
CA PHE A 486 12.47 -11.18 11.66
C PHE A 486 12.19 -12.47 10.87
N ARG A 487 12.17 -13.62 11.57
CA ARG A 487 11.89 -14.95 10.99
C ARG A 487 10.76 -15.64 11.74
N ASN A 488 9.94 -16.36 10.98
CA ASN A 488 8.84 -17.20 11.45
C ASN A 488 8.40 -18.18 10.36
N LEU A 489 7.58 -19.17 10.72
CA LEU A 489 6.81 -19.96 9.77
C LEU A 489 5.35 -19.49 9.84
N ALA A 490 4.75 -19.08 8.72
CA ALA A 490 3.33 -18.76 8.68
C ALA A 490 2.58 -19.77 7.80
N VAL A 491 1.57 -20.41 8.37
CA VAL A 491 0.76 -21.44 7.73
C VAL A 491 -0.66 -20.89 7.54
N SER A 492 -1.08 -20.73 6.29
CA SER A 492 -2.47 -20.42 5.95
C SER A 492 -3.21 -21.74 5.73
N LEU A 493 -4.28 -21.98 6.48
CA LEU A 493 -5.00 -23.25 6.49
C LEU A 493 -6.51 -23.05 6.63
N ARG A 494 -7.26 -24.11 6.34
CA ARG A 494 -8.72 -24.23 6.56
C ARG A 494 -8.99 -25.32 7.59
N ILE A 495 -10.03 -25.12 8.39
CA ILE A 495 -10.51 -26.11 9.38
C ILE A 495 -11.82 -26.68 8.83
N MET A 496 -11.82 -27.97 8.56
CA MET A 496 -12.86 -28.71 7.83
C MET A 496 -13.61 -29.71 8.72
N THR A 497 -13.85 -29.34 9.99
CA THR A 497 -14.64 -30.15 10.92
C THR A 497 -16.12 -30.18 10.53
N THR A 498 -16.89 -31.09 11.11
CA THR A 498 -18.36 -31.09 10.95
C THR A 498 -18.98 -29.76 11.38
N ASP A 499 -18.55 -29.20 12.52
CA ASP A 499 -19.10 -27.95 13.05
C ASP A 499 -18.81 -26.75 12.15
N THR A 500 -17.58 -26.63 11.64
CA THR A 500 -17.21 -25.53 10.74
C THR A 500 -17.95 -25.61 9.40
N ARG A 501 -18.26 -26.82 8.92
CA ARG A 501 -19.14 -27.03 7.75
C ARG A 501 -20.58 -26.64 8.03
N LEU A 502 -21.12 -26.99 9.19
CA LEU A 502 -22.47 -26.61 9.60
C LEU A 502 -22.60 -25.09 9.75
N LEU A 503 -21.55 -24.42 10.21
CA LEU A 503 -21.46 -22.96 10.30
C LEU A 503 -21.20 -22.28 8.95
N GLY A 504 -20.88 -23.03 7.88
CA GLY A 504 -20.51 -22.47 6.57
C GLY A 504 -19.21 -21.67 6.58
N VAL A 505 -18.29 -21.98 7.50
CA VAL A 505 -17.00 -21.28 7.67
C VAL A 505 -15.79 -22.17 7.38
N ASP A 506 -15.99 -23.42 6.95
CA ASP A 506 -14.90 -24.36 6.65
C ASP A 506 -14.00 -23.90 5.49
N MET A 507 -14.52 -23.07 4.59
CA MET A 507 -13.73 -22.46 3.51
C MET A 507 -12.97 -21.20 3.92
N HIS A 508 -13.21 -20.66 5.12
CA HIS A 508 -12.50 -19.48 5.61
C HIS A 508 -11.05 -19.83 5.94
N ILE A 509 -10.11 -19.07 5.40
CA ILE A 509 -8.68 -19.27 5.65
C ILE A 509 -8.26 -18.53 6.91
N CYS A 510 -7.63 -19.23 7.83
CA CYS A 510 -6.95 -18.65 8.97
C CYS A 510 -5.43 -18.79 8.87
N GLU A 511 -4.69 -17.96 9.63
CA GLU A 511 -3.22 -17.98 9.68
C GLU A 511 -2.72 -18.46 11.05
N VAL A 512 -1.83 -19.44 11.06
CA VAL A 512 -1.08 -19.87 12.24
C VAL A 512 0.37 -19.48 12.06
N GLN A 513 0.93 -18.75 13.03
CA GLN A 513 2.33 -18.37 13.04
C GLN A 513 3.09 -19.24 14.04
N LEU A 514 4.17 -19.89 13.61
CA LEU A 514 5.09 -20.62 14.48
C LEU A 514 6.35 -19.77 14.63
N LEU A 515 6.70 -19.41 15.87
CA LEU A 515 7.79 -18.47 16.18
C LEU A 515 8.76 -19.07 17.18
N LEU A 516 10.01 -18.63 17.12
CA LEU A 516 10.96 -18.87 18.21
C LEU A 516 10.71 -17.88 19.35
N ILE A 517 10.72 -18.36 20.59
CA ILE A 517 10.55 -17.57 21.81
C ILE A 517 11.59 -16.44 21.86
N ARG A 518 12.85 -16.76 21.55
CA ARG A 518 13.96 -15.78 21.51
C ARG A 518 13.71 -14.64 20.53
N MET A 519 13.15 -14.93 19.35
CA MET A 519 12.77 -13.88 18.39
C MET A 519 11.53 -13.10 18.84
N ALA A 520 10.56 -13.78 19.44
CA ALA A 520 9.37 -13.13 19.96
C ALA A 520 9.70 -12.17 21.12
N ALA A 521 10.71 -12.47 21.93
CA ALA A 521 11.15 -11.64 23.05
C ALA A 521 11.73 -10.28 22.60
N ILE A 522 12.39 -10.21 21.43
CA ILE A 522 12.86 -8.92 20.86
C ILE A 522 11.67 -8.05 20.40
N LYS A 523 10.58 -8.70 19.96
CA LYS A 523 9.46 -8.03 19.31
C LYS A 523 8.67 -7.19 20.31
N ASN A 524 9.02 -5.91 20.39
CA ASN A 524 8.28 -4.90 21.13
C ASN A 524 7.42 -4.01 20.19
N ASP A 525 6.46 -3.29 20.77
CA ASP A 525 5.53 -2.43 20.02
C ASP A 525 6.24 -1.31 19.25
N GLU A 526 7.34 -0.76 19.79
CA GLU A 526 8.11 0.29 19.13
C GLU A 526 8.88 -0.24 17.92
N GLY A 527 9.52 -1.40 18.02
CA GLY A 527 10.14 -2.12 16.90
C GLY A 527 9.11 -2.46 15.83
N HIS A 528 7.91 -2.87 16.23
CA HIS A 528 6.82 -3.09 15.28
C HIS A 528 6.41 -1.81 14.54
N LYS A 529 6.32 -0.66 15.23
CA LYS A 529 6.05 0.65 14.60
C LYS A 529 7.16 1.05 13.63
N ARG A 530 8.43 0.90 14.01
CA ARG A 530 9.60 1.16 13.14
C ARG A 530 9.56 0.29 11.89
N TYR A 531 9.28 -1.01 12.04
CA TYR A 531 9.13 -1.93 10.93
C TYR A 531 7.97 -1.54 10.00
N ILE A 532 6.80 -1.16 10.55
CA ILE A 532 5.68 -0.69 9.73
C ILE A 532 6.07 0.55 8.93
N LEU A 533 6.76 1.51 9.55
CA LEU A 533 7.23 2.72 8.87
C LEU A 533 8.19 2.38 7.73
N PHE A 534 9.21 1.56 8.00
CA PHE A 534 10.19 1.10 7.02
C PHE A 534 9.51 0.38 5.84
N ARG A 535 8.64 -0.60 6.13
CA ARG A 535 7.89 -1.35 5.12
C ARG A 535 7.01 -0.43 4.26
N ASN A 536 6.29 0.49 4.89
CA ASN A 536 5.41 1.41 4.17
C ASN A 536 6.20 2.35 3.25
N LEU A 537 7.39 2.82 3.67
CA LEU A 537 8.25 3.67 2.82
C LEU A 537 8.85 2.90 1.62
N ARG A 538 8.98 1.58 1.72
CA ARG A 538 9.39 0.70 0.60
C ARG A 538 8.28 0.46 -0.42
N GLY A 539 7.02 0.80 -0.10
CA GLY A 539 5.89 0.60 -1.01
C GLY A 539 5.35 -0.84 -1.05
N GLU A 540 5.55 -1.63 0.02
CA GLU A 540 5.01 -3.01 0.17
C GLU A 540 3.62 -3.09 0.84
#